data_AF-A0A924XWD2-F1
#
_entry.id   AF-A0A924XWD2-F1
#
_cell.length_a   1.000
_cell.length_b   1.000
_cell.length_c   1.000
_cell.angle_alpha   90.00
_cell.angle_beta   90.00
_cell.angle_gamma   90.00
#
_symmetry.space_group_name_H-M   'P 1'
#
loop_
_entity.id
_entity.type
_entity.pdbx_description
1 polymer ?
#
loop_
_entity_poly.entity_id
_entity_poly.type
_entity_poly.pdbx_seq_one_letter_code
_entity_poly.pdbx_strand_id
1 'polypeptide(L)' 'PDQMPTPALAARADVLATPHTAGLTLPAIEHQSMETVAQAAEILKGRAPKGAVNADQWTRKALLKT' A
#
# COMPACT_ATOMS: atom_id res chain seq x y z
N PRO A 1 14.71 4.82 -0.49
CA PRO A 1 15.34 5.40 -1.70
C PRO A 1 15.04 4.57 -2.97
N ASP A 2 13.76 4.22 -3.18
CA ASP A 2 13.30 3.30 -4.25
C ASP A 2 12.11 3.88 -5.03
N GLN A 3 12.02 5.22 -5.06
CA GLN A 3 10.88 5.94 -5.63
C GLN A 3 11.14 6.39 -7.07
N MET A 4 12.38 6.22 -7.55
CA MET A 4 12.85 6.66 -8.86
C MET A 4 13.58 5.51 -9.55
N PRO A 5 13.36 5.29 -10.86
CA PRO A 5 14.19 4.41 -11.66
C PRO A 5 15.67 4.81 -11.58
N THR A 6 16.59 3.85 -11.66
CA THR A 6 18.01 4.18 -11.77
C THR A 6 18.28 4.96 -13.06
N PRO A 7 19.26 5.88 -13.09
CA PRO A 7 19.57 6.63 -14.30
C PRO A 7 19.89 5.74 -15.50
N ALA A 8 20.58 4.62 -15.27
CA ALA A 8 20.88 3.64 -16.31
C ALA A 8 19.62 2.99 -16.91
N LEU A 9 18.61 2.68 -16.08
CA LEU A 9 17.32 2.15 -16.55
C LEU A 9 16.52 3.22 -17.31
N ALA A 10 16.52 4.46 -16.82
CA ALA A 10 15.81 5.57 -17.43
C ALA A 10 16.39 6.00 -18.79
N ALA A 11 17.68 5.75 -19.05
CA ALA A 11 18.36 6.10 -20.29
C ALA A 11 18.15 5.10 -21.44
N ARG A 12 17.49 3.97 -21.20
CA ARG A 12 17.27 2.93 -22.21
C ARG A 12 16.20 3.36 -23.22
N ALA A 13 16.52 3.24 -24.51
CA ALA A 13 15.60 3.60 -25.59
C ALA A 13 14.37 2.69 -25.70
N ASP A 14 14.43 1.49 -25.14
CA ASP A 14 13.36 0.49 -25.16
C ASP A 14 12.52 0.46 -23.86
N VAL A 15 12.68 1.46 -22.99
CA VAL A 15 12.02 1.51 -21.67
C VAL A 15 11.31 2.85 -21.47
N LEU A 16 10.06 2.78 -21.01
CA LEU A 16 9.36 3.92 -20.43
C LEU A 16 9.51 3.90 -18.91
N ALA A 17 10.51 4.61 -18.41
CA ALA A 17 10.77 4.69 -16.98
C ALA A 17 9.96 5.84 -16.35
N THR A 18 9.07 5.52 -15.41
CA THR A 18 8.30 6.51 -14.65
C THR A 18 8.72 6.49 -13.18
N PRO A 19 8.71 7.65 -12.49
CA PRO A 19 8.80 7.67 -11.04
C PRO A 19 7.61 6.92 -10.41
N HIS A 20 7.69 6.60 -9.13
CA HIS A 20 6.62 5.90 -8.39
C HIS A 20 5.42 6.82 -8.13
N THR A 21 4.73 7.21 -9.19
CA THR A 21 3.67 8.24 -9.18
C THR A 21 2.32 7.74 -9.68
N ALA A 22 2.21 6.46 -10.06
CA ALA A 22 1.00 5.88 -10.65
C ALA A 22 -0.26 6.08 -9.78
N GLY A 23 -0.13 5.97 -8.45
CA GLY A 23 -1.22 6.15 -7.50
C GLY A 23 -1.38 7.59 -6.96
N LEU A 24 -0.58 8.56 -7.42
CA LEU A 24 -0.51 9.90 -6.83
C LEU A 24 -1.49 10.90 -7.48
N THR A 25 -2.68 10.43 -7.84
CA THR A 25 -3.77 11.33 -8.24
C THR A 25 -4.53 11.78 -6.99
N LEU A 26 -5.09 12.99 -7.00
CA LEU A 26 -5.85 13.51 -5.86
C LEU A 26 -6.97 12.55 -5.40
N PRO A 27 -7.83 12.02 -6.31
CA PRO A 27 -8.88 11.08 -5.90
C PRO A 27 -8.34 9.79 -5.28
N ALA A 28 -7.22 9.27 -5.81
CA ALA A 28 -6.60 8.06 -5.28
C ALA A 28 -5.98 8.30 -3.90
N ILE A 29 -5.32 9.44 -3.68
CA ILE A 29 -4.73 9.80 -2.39
C ILE A 29 -5.82 9.94 -1.33
N GLU A 30 -6.90 10.66 -1.63
CA GLU A 30 -8.02 10.85 -0.71
C GLU A 30 -8.66 9.50 -0.33
N HIS A 31 -8.98 8.67 -1.33
CA HIS A 31 -9.59 7.38 -1.10
C HIS A 31 -8.69 6.44 -0.27
N GLN A 32 -7.43 6.28 -0.67
CA GLN A 32 -6.49 5.39 0.00
C GLN A 32 -6.18 5.84 1.42
N SER A 33 -6.13 7.15 1.68
CA SER A 33 -5.92 7.69 3.03
C SER A 33 -7.08 7.30 3.94
N MET A 34 -8.32 7.50 3.49
CA MET A 34 -9.51 7.16 4.27
C MET A 34 -9.69 5.65 4.45
N GLU A 35 -9.43 4.87 3.39
CA GLU A 35 -9.48 3.41 3.47
C GLU A 35 -8.42 2.88 4.44
N THR A 36 -7.20 3.41 4.43
CA THR A 36 -6.13 3.03 5.37
C THR A 36 -6.57 3.22 6.83
N VAL A 37 -7.19 4.36 7.15
CA VAL A 37 -7.70 4.62 8.51
C VAL A 37 -8.81 3.63 8.88
N ALA A 38 -9.74 3.35 7.97
CA ALA A 38 -10.81 2.39 8.20
C ALA A 38 -10.26 0.96 8.43
N GLN A 39 -9.28 0.54 7.62
CA GLN A 39 -8.63 -0.77 7.77
C GLN A 39 -7.85 -0.85 9.09
N ALA A 40 -7.11 0.20 9.47
CA ALA A 40 -6.41 0.25 10.75
C ALA A 40 -7.38 0.12 11.95
N ALA A 41 -8.55 0.75 11.87
CA ALA A 41 -9.58 0.62 12.91
C ALA A 41 -10.13 -0.80 13.04
N GLU A 42 -10.28 -1.54 11.94
CA GLU A 42 -10.69 -2.96 11.97
C GLU A 42 -9.58 -3.85 12.55
N ILE A 43 -8.33 -3.57 12.17
CA ILE A 43 -7.16 -4.26 12.70
C ILE A 43 -7.11 -4.12 14.22
N LEU A 44 -7.23 -2.91 14.75
CA LEU A 44 -7.21 -2.66 16.20
C LEU A 44 -8.34 -3.38 16.97
N LYS A 45 -9.45 -3.69 16.31
CA LYS A 45 -10.57 -4.48 16.88
C LYS A 45 -10.38 -5.99 16.70
N GLY A 46 -9.22 -6.43 16.22
CA GLY A 46 -8.91 -7.83 15.94
C GLY A 46 -9.68 -8.42 14.76
N ARG A 47 -10.19 -7.59 13.84
CA ARG A 47 -10.94 -8.03 12.65
C ARG A 47 -10.11 -7.86 11.39
N ALA A 48 -10.29 -8.79 10.44
CA ALA A 48 -9.63 -8.69 9.15
C ALA A 48 -10.17 -7.46 8.41
N PRO A 49 -9.31 -6.54 7.93
CA PRO A 49 -9.75 -5.39 7.18
C PRO A 49 -10.30 -5.78 5.80
N LYS A 50 -11.15 -4.93 5.22
CA LYS A 50 -11.59 -5.08 3.83
C LYS A 50 -10.37 -5.09 2.89
N GLY A 51 -10.35 -6.01 1.93
CA GLY A 51 -9.24 -6.15 0.98
C GLY A 51 -8.04 -6.97 1.49
N ALA A 52 -8.14 -7.59 2.67
CA ALA A 52 -7.12 -8.51 3.15
C ALA A 52 -6.92 -9.69 2.19
N VAL A 53 -5.71 -9.85 1.65
CA VAL A 53 -5.38 -10.87 0.63
C VAL A 53 -5.17 -12.28 1.22
N ASN A 54 -4.86 -12.38 2.51
CA ASN A 54 -4.53 -13.64 3.20
C ASN A 54 -4.99 -13.65 4.67
N ALA A 55 -6.23 -13.24 4.92
CA ALA A 55 -6.76 -13.05 6.28
C ALA A 55 -6.59 -14.28 7.19
N ASP A 56 -6.74 -15.50 6.65
CA ASP A 56 -6.60 -16.76 7.40
C ASP A 56 -5.18 -17.01 7.93
N GLN A 57 -4.18 -16.36 7.34
CA GLN A 57 -2.76 -16.49 7.71
C GLN A 57 -2.31 -15.40 8.69
N TRP A 58 -3.23 -14.68 9.34
CA TRP A 58 -2.89 -13.57 10.23
C TRP A 58 -2.40 -14.03 11.61
N THR A 59 -1.15 -14.47 11.66
CA THR A 59 -0.50 -14.99 12.89
C THR A 59 -0.23 -13.93 13.95
N ARG A 60 -0.06 -12.66 13.56
CA ARG A 60 0.18 -11.54 14.49
C ARG A 60 -1.09 -10.97 15.15
N LYS A 61 -2.28 -11.49 14.85
CA LYS A 61 -3.55 -11.04 15.45
C LYS A 61 -3.52 -11.12 16.98
N ALA A 62 -2.84 -12.12 17.53
CA ALA A 62 -2.69 -12.30 18.98
C ALA A 62 -1.89 -11.19 19.69
N LEU A 63 -1.16 -10.33 18.95
CA LEU A 63 -0.43 -9.19 19.52
C LEU A 63 -1.34 -7.99 19.80
N LEU A 64 -2.53 -7.96 19.21
CA LEU A 64 -3.51 -6.88 19.38
C LEU A 64 -4.30 -6.98 20.68
N LYS A 65 -3.69 -7.52 21.76
CA LYS A 65 -4.34 -7.67 23.06
C LYS A 65 -4.84 -6.31 23.55
N THR A 66 -6.16 -6.13 23.55
CA THR A 66 -6.88 -5.17 24.38
C THR A 66 -6.93 -5.64 25.82
#